data_AF-A0A382KKK0-F1
#
_entry.id   AF-A0A382KKK0-F1
#
_cell.length_a   1.000
_cell.length_b   1.000
_cell.length_c   1.000
_cell.angle_alpha   90.00
_cell.angle_beta   90.00
_cell.angle_gamma   90.00
#
_symmetry.space_group_name_H-M   'P 1'
#
loop_
_entity.id
_entity.type
_entity.pdbx_description
1 polymer ?
#
loop_
_entity_poly.entity_id
_entity_poly.type
_entity_poly.pdbx_seq_one_letter_code
_entity_poly.pdbx_strand_id
1 'polypeptide(L)'
;MDQQRYNKGLAIRKEVLGAEYVNTALANAGEFAGEFQELLTEYCWGGVWGDETLPRKTRSMLNLTMLAALNRMHEWGLHFRGA
;
A
#
# COMPACT_ATOMS: atom_id res chain seq x y z
N MET A 1 -0.30 4.71 -17.04
CA MET A 1 -0.90 3.90 -15.97
C MET A 1 -1.52 2.65 -16.58
N ASP A 2 -1.13 1.46 -16.13
CA ASP A 2 -1.86 0.22 -16.42
C ASP A 2 -3.10 0.14 -15.51
N GLN A 3 -4.28 0.33 -16.09
CA GLN A 3 -5.54 0.38 -15.34
C GLN A 3 -5.85 -0.93 -14.61
N GLN A 4 -5.49 -2.07 -15.18
CA GLN A 4 -5.73 -3.37 -14.55
C GLN A 4 -4.86 -3.52 -13.30
N ARG A 5 -3.58 -3.15 -13.43
CA ARG A 5 -2.63 -3.19 -12.31
C ARG A 5 -2.98 -2.17 -11.23
N TYR A 6 -3.38 -0.97 -11.61
CA TYR A 6 -3.87 0.04 -10.67
C TYR A 6 -5.09 -0.47 -9.88
N ASN A 7 -6.10 -1.02 -10.56
CA ASN A 7 -7.30 -1.54 -9.90
C ASN A 7 -6.99 -2.69 -8.94
N LYS A 8 -6.11 -3.62 -9.34
CA LYS A 8 -5.60 -4.68 -8.46
C LYS A 8 -4.90 -4.09 -7.24
N GLY A 9 -4.03 -3.10 -7.45
CA GLY A 9 -3.31 -2.41 -6.39
C GLY A 9 -4.23 -1.68 -5.43
N LEU A 10 -5.23 -0.97 -5.93
CA LEU A 10 -6.20 -0.26 -5.11
C LEU A 10 -7.01 -1.21 -4.22
N ALA A 11 -7.43 -2.36 -4.75
CA ALA A 11 -8.13 -3.39 -3.97
C ALA A 11 -7.25 -3.90 -2.82
N ILE A 12 -6.03 -4.33 -3.14
CA ILE A 12 -5.06 -4.83 -2.15
C ILE A 12 -4.71 -3.76 -1.10
N ARG A 13 -4.51 -2.51 -1.54
CA ARG A 13 -4.20 -1.38 -0.65
C ARG A 13 -5.32 -1.16 0.36
N LYS A 14 -6.57 -1.27 -0.06
CA LYS A 14 -7.75 -1.15 0.82
C LYS A 14 -7.90 -2.33 1.78
N GLU A 15 -7.59 -3.55 1.33
CA GLU A 15 -7.58 -4.73 2.19
C GLU A 15 -6.55 -4.59 3.32
N VAL A 16 -5.34 -4.10 3.01
CA VAL A 16 -4.25 -4.00 3.98
C VAL A 16 -4.35 -2.75 4.84
N LEU A 17 -4.59 -1.56 4.28
CA LEU A 17 -4.57 -0.32 5.06
C LEU A 17 -5.95 0.12 5.57
N GLY A 18 -7.01 -0.54 5.13
CA GLY A 18 -8.39 -0.17 5.40
C GLY A 18 -8.92 0.81 4.35
N ALA A 19 -10.18 0.58 3.92
CA ALA A 19 -10.79 1.37 2.85
C ALA A 19 -10.93 2.87 3.22
N GLU A 20 -11.27 3.18 4.47
CA GLU A 20 -11.41 4.56 4.95
C GLU A 20 -10.09 5.32 4.83
N TYR A 21 -8.99 4.77 5.36
CA TYR A 21 -7.67 5.38 5.29
C TYR A 21 -7.25 5.68 3.84
N VAL A 22 -7.43 4.70 2.94
CA VAL A 22 -7.05 4.84 1.53
C VAL A 22 -7.89 5.89 0.82
N ASN A 23 -9.21 5.90 1.05
CA ASN A 23 -10.10 6.89 0.43
C ASN A 23 -9.75 8.30 0.91
N THR A 24 -9.47 8.49 2.20
CA THR A 24 -9.01 9.78 2.75
C THR A 24 -7.66 10.20 2.14
N ALA A 25 -6.70 9.29 2.01
CA ALA A 25 -5.40 9.58 1.41
C ALA A 25 -5.53 10.01 -0.06
N LEU A 26 -6.39 9.37 -0.83
CA LEU A 26 -6.65 9.72 -2.23
C LEU A 26 -7.38 11.06 -2.36
N ALA A 27 -8.38 11.31 -1.52
CA ALA A 27 -9.11 12.58 -1.52
C ALA A 27 -8.20 13.78 -1.15
N ASN A 28 -7.24 13.57 -0.25
CA ASN A 28 -6.33 14.60 0.22
C ASN A 28 -5.08 14.79 -0.65
N ALA A 29 -4.85 13.94 -1.65
CA ALA A 29 -3.65 14.01 -2.49
C ALA A 29 -3.57 15.32 -3.31
N GLY A 30 -4.72 15.95 -3.58
CA GLY A 30 -4.80 17.16 -4.40
C GLY A 30 -4.17 16.97 -5.78
N GLU A 31 -3.99 18.07 -6.50
CA GLU A 31 -3.38 18.05 -7.84
C GLU A 31 -1.89 17.67 -7.79
N PHE A 32 -1.17 18.13 -6.75
CA PHE A 32 0.27 17.91 -6.64
C PHE A 32 0.66 16.45 -6.35
N ALA A 33 -0.04 15.76 -5.43
CA ALA A 33 0.31 14.39 -5.05
C ALA A 33 -0.55 13.33 -5.73
N GLY A 34 -1.52 13.71 -6.57
CA GLY A 34 -2.42 12.81 -7.28
C GLY A 34 -1.66 11.80 -8.15
N GLU A 35 -0.80 12.27 -9.04
CA GLU A 35 0.02 11.41 -9.92
C GLU A 35 0.93 10.47 -9.11
N PHE A 36 1.43 10.94 -7.96
CA PHE A 36 2.23 10.11 -7.07
C PHE A 36 1.39 9.01 -6.39
N GLN A 37 0.15 9.31 -5.99
CA GLN A 37 -0.76 8.29 -5.45
C GLN A 37 -1.13 7.25 -6.51
N GLU A 38 -1.28 7.66 -7.77
CA GLU A 38 -1.51 6.75 -8.89
C GLU A 38 -0.33 5.80 -9.10
N LEU A 39 0.89 6.36 -9.19
CA LEU A 39 2.12 5.59 -9.30
C LEU A 39 2.30 4.62 -8.11
N LEU A 40 2.09 5.10 -6.89
CA LEU A 40 2.22 4.30 -5.68
C LEU A 40 1.20 3.16 -5.66
N THR A 41 -0.04 3.42 -6.08
CA THR A 41 -1.10 2.41 -6.14
C THR A 41 -0.82 1.37 -7.22
N GLU A 42 -0.39 1.79 -8.41
CA GLU A 42 -0.05 0.86 -9.48
C GLU A 42 1.20 0.02 -9.15
N TYR A 43 2.29 0.67 -8.79
CA TYR A 43 3.58 0.01 -8.65
C TYR A 43 3.72 -0.73 -7.32
N CYS A 44 3.59 -0.03 -6.20
CA CYS A 44 3.78 -0.64 -4.88
C CYS A 44 2.67 -1.65 -4.61
N TRP A 45 1.41 -1.30 -4.87
CA TRP A 45 0.30 -2.18 -4.51
C TRP A 45 -0.06 -3.18 -5.60
N GLY A 46 -0.14 -2.75 -6.86
CA GLY A 46 -0.51 -3.62 -7.98
C GLY A 46 0.64 -4.52 -8.42
N GLY A 47 1.85 -3.98 -8.49
CA GLY A 47 3.07 -4.72 -8.83
C GLY A 47 3.62 -5.51 -7.65
N VAL A 48 4.14 -4.81 -6.63
CA VAL A 48 4.87 -5.45 -5.54
C VAL A 48 3.93 -6.26 -4.64
N TRP A 49 2.90 -5.66 -4.04
CA TRP A 49 1.96 -6.41 -3.17
C TRP A 49 1.05 -7.39 -3.94
N GLY A 50 0.89 -7.19 -5.24
CA GLY A 50 0.14 -8.07 -6.13
C GLY A 50 0.91 -9.29 -6.62
N ASP A 51 2.22 -9.36 -6.38
CA ASP A 51 3.05 -10.52 -6.71
C ASP A 51 2.81 -11.66 -5.70
N GLU A 52 2.45 -12.82 -6.24
CA GLU A 52 2.05 -14.03 -5.51
C GLU A 52 3.23 -14.94 -5.13
N THR A 53 4.46 -14.62 -5.54
CA THR A 53 5.67 -15.37 -5.21
C THR A 53 5.85 -15.54 -3.70
N LEU A 54 5.42 -14.54 -2.91
CA LEU A 54 5.39 -14.60 -1.45
C LEU A 54 3.96 -14.58 -0.93
N PRO A 55 3.58 -15.48 0.00
CA PRO A 55 2.31 -15.40 0.70
C PRO A 55 2.13 -14.05 1.39
N ARG A 56 0.89 -13.53 1.39
CA ARG A 56 0.56 -12.21 1.93
C ARG A 56 1.06 -12.00 3.36
N LYS A 57 0.87 -12.99 4.23
CA LYS A 57 1.33 -12.97 5.63
C LYS A 57 2.86 -12.79 5.74
N THR A 58 3.62 -13.51 4.90
CA THR A 58 5.09 -13.41 4.86
C THR A 58 5.53 -12.03 4.40
N ARG A 59 4.90 -11.50 3.35
CA ARG A 59 5.17 -10.14 2.85
C ARG A 59 4.89 -9.07 3.91
N SER A 60 3.74 -9.15 4.60
CA SER A 60 3.38 -8.23 5.68
C SER A 60 4.40 -8.27 6.82
N MET A 61 4.81 -9.47 7.26
CA MET A 61 5.81 -9.64 8.32
C MET A 61 7.15 -9.00 7.94
N LEU A 62 7.65 -9.25 6.73
CA LEU A 62 8.89 -8.64 6.24
C LEU A 62 8.77 -7.11 6.20
N ASN A 63 7.64 -6.58 5.74
CA ASN A 63 7.40 -5.13 5.71
C ASN A 63 7.46 -4.52 7.12
N LEU A 64 6.82 -5.16 8.12
CA LEU A 64 6.89 -4.71 9.51
C LEU A 64 8.31 -4.73 10.06
N THR A 65 9.10 -5.77 9.78
CA THR A 65 10.50 -5.84 10.20
C THR A 65 11.33 -4.71 9.58
N MET A 66 11.15 -4.44 8.29
CA MET A 66 11.86 -3.34 7.60
C MET A 66 11.45 -1.97 8.17
N LEU A 67 10.16 -1.72 8.37
CA LEU A 67 9.67 -0.46 8.93
C LEU A 67 10.19 -0.22 10.36
N ALA A 68 10.26 -1.27 11.18
CA ALA A 68 10.83 -1.20 12.52
C ALA A 68 12.32 -0.89 12.47
N ALA A 69 13.09 -1.62 11.64
CA ALA A 69 14.53 -1.43 11.49
C ALA A 69 14.91 -0.03 10.98
N LEU A 70 14.06 0.57 10.13
CA LEU A 70 14.26 1.90 9.57
C LEU A 70 13.67 3.03 10.45
N ASN A 71 13.13 2.71 11.63
CA ASN A 71 12.44 3.65 12.52
C ASN A 71 11.32 4.43 11.79
N ARG A 72 10.44 3.72 11.08
CA ARG A 72 9.26 4.25 10.39
C ARG A 72 7.99 3.90 11.14
N MET A 73 7.92 4.34 12.41
CA MET A 73 6.89 3.87 13.35
C MET A 73 5.46 4.30 13.00
N HIS A 74 5.28 5.39 12.26
CA HIS A 74 3.96 5.78 11.73
C HIS A 74 3.41 4.72 10.76
N GLU A 75 4.18 4.40 9.72
CA GLU A 75 3.86 3.35 8.75
C GLU A 75 3.82 1.98 9.40
N TRP A 76 4.71 1.70 10.35
CA TRP A 76 4.71 0.45 11.11
C TRP A 76 3.36 0.24 11.78
N GLY A 77 2.84 1.25 12.50
CA GLY A 77 1.56 1.15 13.19
C GLY A 77 0.39 0.97 12.23
N LEU A 78 0.44 1.63 11.07
CA LEU A 78 -0.56 1.49 10.02
C LEU A 78 -0.58 0.05 9.46
N HIS A 79 0.58 -0.48 9.07
CA HIS A 79 0.71 -1.84 8.56
C HIS A 79 0.45 -2.90 9.64
N PHE A 80 0.74 -2.64 10.91
CA PHE A 80 0.53 -3.61 11.99
C PHE A 80 -0.96 -3.88 12.24
N ARG A 81 -1.80 -2.85 12.13
CA ARG A 81 -3.27 -3.01 12.27
C ARG A 81 -3.91 -3.73 11.08
N GLY A 82 -3.23 -3.74 9.95
CA GLY A 82 -3.72 -4.28 8.69
C GLY A 82 -3.15 -5.63 8.27
N ALA A 83 -2.12 -6.11 8.98
CA ALA A 83 -1.34 -7.31 8.65
C ALA A 83 -1.99 -8.61 9.13
#